data_AF-E2B0T8-F1
#
_entry.id   AF-E2B0T8-F1
#
_cell.length_a   1.000
_cell.length_b   1.000
_cell.length_c   1.000
_cell.angle_alpha   90.00
_cell.angle_beta   90.00
_cell.angle_gamma   90.00
#
_symmetry.space_group_name_H-M   'P 1'
#
loop_
_entity.id
_entity.type
_entity.pdbx_description
1 polymer ?
#
loop_
_entity_poly.entity_id
_entity_poly.type
_entity_poly.pdbx_seq_one_letter_code
_entity_poly.pdbx_strand_id
1 'polypeptide(L)'
;WKHLKDLMLADDDPTGSSPIDIIIGADTYDHFIQRGIRKGPIGQPIAQRSHFGWILSGPAQAPTNLIHKINAHHCFFGQNLRRSKKMNQVSLRKNLSPAEEFFANHLFSTHLRNPDSRFKSHLPFKGIPLLDVGQSRKLAIQRLIALKRR
;
A
#
# COMPACT_ATOMS: atom_id res chain seq x y z
N TRP A 1 0.62 34.40 2.61
CA TRP A 1 1.45 34.51 1.38
C TRP A 1 0.69 35.20 0.26
N LYS A 2 1.32 36.07 -0.56
CA LYS A 2 0.61 36.87 -1.59
C LYS A 2 0.00 36.03 -2.71
N HIS A 3 0.71 35.00 -3.19
CA HIS A 3 0.26 34.14 -4.29
C HIS A 3 -0.89 33.19 -3.92
N LEU A 4 -1.19 33.07 -2.62
CA LEU A 4 -2.27 32.25 -2.08
C LEU A 4 -3.52 33.06 -1.73
N LYS A 5 -3.52 34.37 -1.99
CA LYS A 5 -4.71 35.20 -1.79
C LYS A 5 -5.83 34.77 -2.74
N ASP A 6 -7.06 34.90 -2.24
CA ASP A 6 -8.30 34.69 -2.99
C ASP A 6 -8.45 33.27 -3.56
N LEU A 7 -7.84 32.30 -2.87
CA LEU A 7 -8.02 30.88 -3.16
C LEU A 7 -9.15 30.32 -2.30
N MET A 8 -10.13 29.71 -2.96
CA MET A 8 -11.07 28.82 -2.30
C MET A 8 -10.36 27.49 -2.03
N LEU A 9 -9.95 27.28 -0.78
CA LEU A 9 -9.22 26.08 -0.38
C LEU A 9 -10.13 24.86 -0.43
N ALA A 10 -9.52 23.68 -0.58
CA ALA A 10 -10.25 22.42 -0.52
C ALA A 10 -10.69 22.05 0.91
N ASP A 11 -10.07 22.68 1.91
CA ASP A 11 -10.36 22.55 3.32
C ASP A 11 -10.37 23.96 3.93
N ASP A 12 -11.39 24.27 4.73
CA ASP A 12 -11.53 25.56 5.41
C ASP A 12 -10.47 25.76 6.50
N ASP A 13 -10.02 24.67 7.14
CA ASP A 13 -8.90 24.66 8.08
C ASP A 13 -7.89 23.55 7.72
N PRO A 14 -7.03 23.81 6.72
CA PRO A 14 -6.07 22.81 6.22
C PRO A 14 -4.99 22.42 7.25
N THR A 15 -4.94 23.10 8.39
CA THR A 15 -4.02 22.82 9.51
C THR A 15 -4.73 22.32 10.76
N GLY A 16 -6.05 22.17 10.69
CA GLY A 16 -6.90 21.78 11.80
C GLY A 16 -6.75 20.31 12.18
N SER A 17 -7.43 19.93 13.26
CA SER A 17 -7.49 18.54 13.73
C SER A 17 -8.79 17.83 13.35
N SER A 18 -9.48 18.33 12.33
CA SER A 18 -10.73 17.74 11.85
C SER A 18 -10.50 16.28 11.40
N PRO A 19 -11.48 15.39 11.61
CA PRO A 19 -11.41 14.02 11.11
C PRO A 19 -11.20 13.99 9.60
N ILE A 20 -10.43 13.01 9.11
CA ILE A 20 -10.22 12.79 7.68
C ILE A 20 -11.47 12.11 7.10
N ASP A 21 -12.17 12.77 6.18
CA ASP A 21 -13.34 12.20 5.51
C ASP A 21 -12.96 11.18 4.42
N ILE A 22 -11.94 11.50 3.63
CA ILE A 22 -11.57 10.73 2.43
C ILE A 22 -10.04 10.63 2.31
N ILE A 23 -9.54 9.44 1.96
CA ILE A 23 -8.14 9.21 1.57
C ILE A 23 -8.10 8.89 0.08
N ILE A 24 -7.36 9.68 -0.69
CA ILE A 24 -7.20 9.51 -2.14
C ILE A 24 -5.90 8.74 -2.42
N GLY A 25 -6.00 7.66 -3.19
CA GLY A 25 -4.85 6.86 -3.61
C GLY A 25 -4.02 7.56 -4.69
N ALA A 26 -2.71 7.32 -4.70
CA ALA A 26 -1.81 7.89 -5.72
C ALA A 26 -2.11 7.39 -7.15
N ASP A 27 -2.75 6.22 -7.26
CA ASP A 27 -3.23 5.60 -8.50
C ASP A 27 -4.48 6.27 -9.09
N THR A 28 -5.18 7.10 -8.30
CA THR A 28 -6.39 7.83 -8.73
C THR A 28 -6.28 9.34 -8.55
N TYR A 29 -5.18 9.83 -7.96
CA TYR A 29 -4.94 11.23 -7.66
C TYR A 29 -5.05 12.15 -8.89
N ASP A 30 -4.62 11.66 -10.05
CA ASP A 30 -4.69 12.36 -11.34
C ASP A 30 -6.12 12.74 -11.75
N HIS A 31 -7.13 11.96 -11.37
CA HIS A 31 -8.54 12.23 -11.68
C HIS A 31 -9.09 13.43 -10.89
N PHE A 32 -8.52 13.72 -9.72
CA PHE A 32 -9.00 14.78 -8.84
C PHE A 32 -8.29 16.11 -9.07
N ILE A 33 -7.06 16.06 -9.59
CA ILE A 33 -6.24 17.24 -9.80
C ILE A 33 -6.62 17.93 -11.11
N GLN A 34 -6.65 19.26 -11.06
CA GLN A 34 -6.96 20.11 -12.20
C GLN A 34 -5.73 20.88 -12.65
N ARG A 35 -5.79 21.41 -13.89
CA ARG A 35 -4.77 22.34 -14.37
C ARG A 35 -4.76 23.60 -13.49
N GLY A 36 -3.59 23.92 -12.94
CA GLY A 36 -3.38 25.15 -12.18
C GLY A 36 -2.47 24.93 -10.98
N ILE A 37 -1.32 25.60 -10.98
CA ILE A 37 -0.38 25.61 -9.86
C ILE A 37 -0.02 27.06 -9.57
N ARG A 38 -0.14 27.48 -8.31
CA ARG A 38 0.38 28.77 -7.84
C ARG A 38 1.58 28.53 -6.94
N LYS A 39 2.74 29.00 -7.38
CA LYS A 39 4.01 28.88 -6.65
C LYS A 39 4.42 30.24 -6.11
N GLY A 40 4.88 30.25 -4.87
CA GLY A 40 5.62 31.37 -4.30
C GLY A 40 7.12 31.23 -4.51
N PRO A 41 7.91 32.14 -3.94
CA PRO A 41 9.35 31.98 -3.77
C PRO A 41 9.72 30.66 -3.08
N ILE A 42 10.98 30.26 -3.23
CA ILE A 42 11.56 29.11 -2.52
C ILE A 42 11.29 29.24 -1.01
N GLY A 43 10.88 28.14 -0.38
CA GLY A 43 10.55 28.12 1.06
C GLY A 43 9.13 28.59 1.40
N GLN A 44 8.29 28.89 0.40
CA GLN A 44 6.88 29.14 0.59
C GLN A 44 6.02 27.97 0.08
N PRO A 45 4.79 27.81 0.58
CA PRO A 45 3.92 26.74 0.14
C PRO A 45 3.42 26.99 -1.28
N ILE A 46 3.04 25.93 -1.95
CA ILE A 46 2.40 25.93 -3.27
C ILE A 46 0.91 25.60 -3.11
N ALA A 47 0.10 26.05 -4.07
CA ALA A 47 -1.28 25.62 -4.20
C ALA A 47 -1.52 24.90 -5.52
N GLN A 48 -2.18 23.75 -5.44
CA GLN A 48 -2.58 22.91 -6.57
C GLN A 48 -4.10 22.93 -6.68
N ARG A 49 -4.63 23.23 -7.87
CA ARG A 49 -6.07 23.19 -8.11
C ARG A 49 -6.55 21.74 -8.16
N SER A 50 -7.69 21.46 -7.54
CA SER A 50 -8.39 20.16 -7.58
C SER A 50 -9.90 20.37 -7.72
N HIS A 51 -10.65 19.27 -7.89
CA HIS A 51 -12.11 19.30 -7.90
C HIS A 51 -12.74 19.77 -6.56
N PHE A 52 -12.03 19.63 -5.45
CA PHE A 52 -12.51 20.02 -4.12
C PHE A 52 -12.16 21.48 -3.77
N GLY A 53 -11.29 22.13 -4.55
CA GLY A 53 -10.71 23.43 -4.23
C GLY A 53 -9.20 23.43 -4.36
N TRP A 54 -8.54 24.46 -3.82
CA TRP A 54 -7.07 24.57 -3.84
C TRP A 54 -6.44 23.82 -2.66
N ILE A 55 -5.56 22.88 -2.97
CA ILE A 55 -4.80 22.08 -2.00
C ILE A 55 -3.47 22.79 -1.73
N LEU A 56 -3.14 23.03 -0.46
CA LEU A 56 -1.86 23.61 -0.05
C LEU A 56 -0.85 22.52 0.26
N SER A 57 0.40 22.73 -0.16
CA SER A 57 1.51 21.83 0.18
C SER A 57 2.83 22.59 0.24
N GLY A 58 3.82 22.01 0.93
CA GLY A 58 5.15 22.61 1.07
C GLY A 58 5.34 23.34 2.41
N PRO A 59 6.50 24.01 2.57
CA PRO A 59 6.89 24.61 3.84
C PRO A 59 5.96 25.76 4.23
N ALA A 60 5.43 25.69 5.44
CA ALA A 60 4.68 26.76 6.08
C ALA A 60 5.46 27.23 7.31
N GLN A 61 5.62 28.55 7.47
CA GLN A 61 6.21 29.11 8.68
C GLN A 61 5.15 29.03 9.79
N ALA A 62 5.33 28.08 10.72
CA ALA A 62 4.51 28.01 11.93
C ALA A 62 5.13 28.86 13.05
N PRO A 63 4.34 29.50 13.91
CA PRO A 63 4.84 30.01 15.19
C PRO A 63 5.46 28.85 15.97
N THR A 64 6.65 29.06 16.51
CA THR A 64 7.57 28.05 17.07
C THR A 64 7.09 27.31 18.33
N ASN A 65 5.81 27.39 18.72
CA ASN A 65 5.37 27.01 20.06
C ASN A 65 4.33 25.88 20.13
N LEU A 66 4.02 25.18 19.03
CA LEU A 66 3.12 24.03 19.06
C LEU A 66 3.87 22.77 18.62
N ILE A 67 4.13 21.87 19.57
CA ILE A 67 4.61 20.52 19.30
C ILE A 67 3.45 19.77 18.62
N HIS A 68 3.33 19.88 17.31
CA HIS A 68 2.40 19.05 16.55
C HIS A 68 3.00 17.64 16.45
N LYS A 69 2.28 16.63 16.95
CA LYS A 69 2.61 15.22 16.69
C LYS A 69 2.34 14.93 15.22
N ILE A 70 3.38 15.01 14.40
CA ILE A 70 3.33 14.56 13.01
C ILE A 70 3.47 13.03 13.00
N ASN A 71 2.39 12.32 12.65
CA ASN A 71 2.45 10.88 12.43
C ASN A 71 2.91 10.60 10.99
N ALA A 72 4.21 10.44 10.79
CA ALA A 72 4.75 9.98 9.52
C ALA A 72 4.70 8.44 9.47
N HIS A 73 3.86 7.89 8.59
CA HIS A 73 3.76 6.44 8.39
C HIS A 73 4.64 6.01 7.21
N HIS A 74 5.93 5.75 7.48
CA HIS A 74 6.82 5.13 6.49
C HIS A 74 6.54 3.62 6.42
N CYS A 75 6.07 3.15 5.26
CA CYS A 75 5.99 1.73 4.96
C CYS A 75 7.11 1.36 3.98
N PHE A 76 8.09 0.61 4.44
CA PHE A 76 9.04 -0.09 3.58
C PHE A 76 8.51 -1.51 3.34
N PHE A 77 8.59 -1.99 2.10
CA PHE A 77 8.19 -3.35 1.73
C PHE A 77 9.18 -4.35 2.35
N GLY A 78 9.02 -4.69 3.63
CA GLY A 78 9.95 -5.60 4.29
C GLY A 78 9.62 -5.93 5.74
N GLN A 79 9.25 -4.98 6.58
CA GLN A 79 8.93 -5.21 7.99
C GLN A 79 7.94 -4.13 8.45
N ASN A 80 6.91 -4.52 9.21
CA ASN A 80 5.85 -3.69 9.79
C ASN A 80 4.45 -3.69 9.12
N LEU A 81 4.08 -4.77 8.44
CA LEU A 81 2.69 -5.03 8.02
C LEU A 81 1.71 -5.34 9.16
N ARG A 82 2.16 -5.42 10.43
CA ARG A 82 1.27 -5.79 11.55
C ARG A 82 0.32 -4.67 11.98
N ARG A 83 0.67 -3.39 11.83
CA ARG A 83 -0.21 -2.26 12.19
C ARG A 83 -1.04 -1.73 11.02
N SER A 84 -0.60 -1.93 9.78
CA SER A 84 -1.30 -1.45 8.57
C SER A 84 -2.54 -2.28 8.19
N LYS A 85 -2.73 -3.46 8.80
CA LYS A 85 -3.88 -4.35 8.52
C LYS A 85 -5.24 -3.74 8.85
N LYS A 86 -5.31 -2.70 9.69
CA LYS A 86 -6.58 -2.04 10.04
C LYS A 86 -6.95 -0.90 9.09
N MET A 87 -5.96 -0.23 8.47
CA MET A 87 -6.19 0.98 7.67
C MET A 87 -6.66 0.69 6.24
N ASN A 88 -6.34 -0.48 5.70
CA ASN A 88 -6.69 -0.87 4.32
C ASN A 88 -7.91 -1.79 4.22
N GLN A 89 -8.72 -1.94 5.28
CA GLN A 89 -10.03 -2.60 5.16
C GLN A 89 -11.05 -1.61 4.60
N VAL A 90 -10.76 -1.05 3.42
CA VAL A 90 -11.85 -0.69 2.52
C VAL A 90 -12.51 -2.02 2.21
N SER A 91 -13.76 -2.17 2.63
CA SER A 91 -14.59 -3.33 2.30
C SER A 91 -14.90 -3.29 0.80
N LEU A 92 -13.89 -3.45 -0.04
CA LEU A 92 -14.08 -3.89 -1.41
C LEU A 92 -14.61 -5.31 -1.27
N ARG A 93 -15.93 -5.46 -1.23
CA ARG A 93 -16.59 -6.73 -1.48
C ARG A 93 -16.22 -7.14 -2.91
N LYS A 94 -15.02 -7.70 -3.08
CA LYS A 94 -14.68 -8.43 -4.29
C LYS A 94 -15.58 -9.65 -4.26
N ASN A 95 -16.50 -9.74 -5.22
CA ASN A 95 -17.22 -10.97 -5.49
C ASN A 95 -16.16 -11.97 -5.99
N LEU A 96 -15.61 -12.74 -5.07
CA LEU A 96 -14.63 -13.77 -5.40
C LEU A 96 -15.31 -14.79 -6.30
N SER A 97 -14.65 -15.16 -7.38
CA SER A 97 -15.07 -16.32 -8.16
C SER A 97 -14.93 -17.61 -7.32
N PRO A 98 -15.67 -18.68 -7.64
CA PRO A 98 -15.53 -19.96 -6.94
C PRO A 98 -14.09 -20.50 -6.92
N ALA A 99 -13.30 -20.20 -7.96
CA ALA A 99 -11.89 -20.59 -8.04
C ALA A 99 -11.00 -19.80 -7.07
N GLU A 100 -11.28 -18.50 -6.90
CA GLU A 100 -10.56 -17.65 -5.94
C GLU A 100 -10.91 -17.99 -4.50
N GLU A 101 -12.18 -18.30 -4.24
CA GLU A 101 -12.64 -18.75 -2.92
C GLU A 101 -12.01 -20.11 -2.56
N PHE A 102 -11.99 -21.06 -3.50
CA PHE A 102 -11.29 -22.33 -3.33
C PHE A 102 -9.80 -22.13 -3.06
N PHE A 103 -9.12 -21.27 -3.83
CA PHE A 103 -7.69 -20.99 -3.64
C PHE A 103 -7.42 -20.33 -2.28
N ALA A 104 -8.23 -19.35 -1.89
CA ALA A 104 -8.11 -18.67 -0.60
C ALA A 104 -8.26 -19.66 0.56
N ASN A 105 -9.31 -20.49 0.53
CA ASN A 105 -9.56 -21.51 1.55
C ASN A 105 -8.45 -22.58 1.58
N HIS A 106 -7.95 -23.01 0.43
CA HIS A 106 -6.83 -23.93 0.33
C HIS A 106 -5.53 -23.31 0.90
N LEU A 107 -5.26 -22.04 0.59
CA LEU A 107 -4.10 -21.34 1.10
C LEU A 107 -4.20 -21.18 2.62
N PHE A 108 -5.35 -20.79 3.15
CA PHE A 108 -5.55 -20.66 4.61
C PHE A 108 -5.41 -22.00 5.34
N SER A 109 -5.94 -23.09 4.78
CA SER A 109 -5.86 -24.41 5.42
C SER A 109 -4.49 -25.07 5.32
N THR A 110 -3.73 -24.81 4.26
CA THR A 110 -2.43 -25.47 4.01
C THR A 110 -1.21 -24.60 4.36
N HIS A 111 -1.46 -23.36 4.80
CA HIS A 111 -0.43 -22.44 5.23
C HIS A 111 0.11 -22.85 6.61
N LEU A 112 1.34 -23.36 6.61
CA LEU A 112 2.06 -23.68 7.84
C LEU A 112 3.27 -22.75 7.98
N ARG A 113 3.44 -22.22 9.19
CA ARG A 113 4.65 -21.51 9.57
C ARG A 113 5.59 -22.49 10.24
N ASN A 114 6.76 -22.67 9.66
CA ASN A 114 7.79 -23.53 10.23
C ASN A 114 8.43 -22.85 11.47
N PRO A 115 9.01 -23.63 12.41
CA PRO A 115 9.74 -23.10 13.56
C PRO A 115 10.91 -22.17 13.19
N ASP A 116 11.50 -22.35 12.00
CA ASP A 116 12.56 -21.51 11.43
C ASP A 116 12.05 -20.19 10.83
N SER A 117 10.79 -19.83 11.09
CA SER A 117 10.11 -18.63 10.59
C SER A 117 9.87 -18.57 9.08
N ARG A 118 10.11 -19.65 8.33
CA ARG A 118 9.72 -19.75 6.92
C ARG A 118 8.28 -20.23 6.77
N PHE A 119 7.62 -19.79 5.70
CA PHE A 119 6.27 -20.21 5.37
C PHE A 119 6.29 -21.33 4.34
N LYS A 120 5.44 -22.35 4.53
CA LYS A 120 5.15 -23.38 3.55
C LYS A 120 3.68 -23.26 3.17
N SER A 121 3.42 -22.98 1.89
CA SER A 121 2.08 -23.07 1.30
C SER A 121 2.05 -24.21 0.29
N HIS A 122 0.92 -24.88 0.20
CA HIS A 122 0.65 -25.82 -0.87
C HIS A 122 -0.15 -25.08 -1.94
N LEU A 123 0.32 -25.13 -3.18
CA LEU A 123 -0.42 -24.56 -4.31
C LEU A 123 -1.38 -25.64 -4.82
N PRO A 124 -2.69 -25.35 -4.91
CA PRO A 124 -3.62 -26.31 -5.47
C PRO A 124 -3.44 -26.37 -6.98
N PHE A 125 -3.48 -27.59 -7.54
CA PHE A 125 -3.56 -27.79 -8.98
C PHE A 125 -5.00 -27.60 -9.44
N LYS A 126 -5.20 -27.05 -10.66
CA LYS A 126 -6.52 -27.09 -11.30
C LYS A 126 -6.77 -28.51 -11.80
N GLY A 127 -7.71 -29.22 -11.18
CA GLY A 127 -8.07 -30.61 -11.51
C GLY A 127 -7.37 -31.68 -10.66
N ILE A 128 -7.69 -32.95 -10.92
CA ILE A 128 -7.01 -34.11 -10.30
C ILE A 128 -5.57 -34.13 -10.83
N PRO A 129 -4.53 -34.19 -9.99
CA PRO A 129 -3.16 -34.16 -10.47
C PRO A 129 -2.85 -35.48 -11.19
N LEU A 130 -3.01 -35.50 -12.51
CA LEU A 130 -2.42 -36.51 -13.41
C LEU A 130 -0.92 -36.29 -13.60
N LEU A 131 -0.23 -35.78 -12.57
CA LEU A 131 1.21 -35.57 -12.60
C LEU A 131 1.87 -36.85 -12.09
N ASP A 132 1.95 -37.85 -12.97
CA ASP A 132 2.95 -38.91 -12.82
C ASP A 132 4.33 -38.28 -13.06
N VAL A 133 4.92 -37.76 -12.00
CA VAL A 133 6.24 -37.11 -12.05
C VAL A 133 7.37 -38.15 -12.16
N GLY A 134 7.03 -39.44 -12.27
CA GLY A 134 7.95 -40.55 -12.49
C GLY A 134 9.18 -40.51 -11.59
N GLN A 135 10.36 -40.66 -12.20
CA GLN A 135 11.65 -40.68 -11.47
C GLN A 135 12.25 -39.28 -11.20
N SER A 136 11.51 -38.20 -11.44
CA SER A 136 12.01 -36.82 -11.31
C SER A 136 12.62 -36.53 -9.94
N ARG A 137 11.99 -37.02 -8.85
CA ARG A 137 12.53 -36.90 -7.49
C ARG A 137 13.89 -37.57 -7.34
N LYS A 138 14.04 -38.79 -7.88
CA LYS A 138 15.30 -39.55 -7.82
C LYS A 138 16.42 -38.83 -8.56
N LEU A 139 16.12 -38.32 -9.77
CA LEU A 139 17.09 -37.58 -10.58
C LEU A 139 17.50 -36.25 -9.93
N ALA A 140 16.54 -35.51 -9.36
CA ALA A 140 16.80 -34.26 -8.65
C ALA A 140 17.71 -34.47 -7.42
N ILE A 141 17.49 -35.54 -6.66
CA ILE A 141 18.34 -35.90 -5.52
C ILE A 141 19.76 -36.25 -5.99
N GLN A 142 19.91 -37.05 -7.05
CA GLN A 142 21.23 -37.39 -7.59
C GLN A 142 22.02 -36.15 -8.04
N ARG A 143 21.35 -35.21 -8.72
CA ARG A 143 21.97 -33.94 -9.14
C ARG A 143 22.36 -33.07 -7.93
N LEU A 144 21.53 -33.00 -6.91
CA LEU A 144 21.85 -32.27 -5.68
C LEU A 144 23.08 -32.87 -4.97
N ILE A 145 23.16 -34.19 -4.87
CA ILE A 145 24.31 -34.87 -4.26
C ILE A 145 25.58 -34.60 -5.07
N ALA A 146 25.50 -34.63 -6.41
CA ALA A 146 26.64 -34.32 -7.26
C ALA A 146 27.13 -32.87 -7.08
N LEU A 147 26.21 -31.90 -6.96
CA LEU A 147 26.56 -30.50 -6.70
C LEU A 147 27.22 -30.29 -5.34
N LYS A 148 26.84 -31.06 -4.32
CA LYS A 148 27.44 -30.99 -2.97
C LYS A 148 28.81 -31.66 -2.85
N ARG A 149 29.28 -32.35 -3.89
CA ARG A 149 30.61 -33.00 -3.95
C ARG A 149 31.67 -32.15 -4.66
N ARG A 150 31.31 -30.94 -5.10
CA ARG A 150 32.24 -29.87 -5.50
C ARG A 150 32.48 -28.96 -4.31
#